data_AF-A0A8B6DUS8-F1
#
_entry.id   AF-A0A8B6DUS8-F1
#
_cell.length_a   1.000
_cell.length_b   1.000
_cell.length_c   1.000
_cell.angle_alpha   90.00
_cell.angle_beta   90.00
_cell.angle_gamma   90.00
#
_symmetry.space_group_name_H-M   'P 1'
#
loop_
_entity.id
_entity.type
_entity.pdbx_description
1 polymer ?
#
loop_
_entity_poly.entity_id
_entity_poly.type
_entity_poly.pdbx_seq_one_letter_code
_entity_poly.pdbx_strand_id
1 'polypeptide(L)' 'ACNYGGKEYKQNETWSDGCTFICVCTDAMNGLYQCKEKCPKWDLPDVCHWNPAPPGKCCRQPECPPPYVITGYPDN' A
#
# COMPACT_ATOMS: atom_id res chain seq x y z
N ALA A 1 12.72 -14.84 -14.00
CA ALA A 1 11.49 -14.52 -13.25
C ALA A 1 11.84 -13.68 -12.01
N CYS A 2 10.87 -13.05 -11.36
CA CYS A 2 11.10 -12.29 -10.13
C CYS A 2 10.92 -13.21 -8.92
N ASN A 3 11.96 -13.38 -8.11
CA ASN A 3 11.89 -14.20 -6.90
C ASN A 3 11.68 -13.33 -5.67
N TYR A 4 10.57 -13.54 -4.97
CA TYR A 4 10.23 -12.79 -3.76
C TYR A 4 9.66 -13.73 -2.69
N GLY A 5 10.24 -13.73 -1.49
CA GLY A 5 9.79 -14.57 -0.37
C GLY A 5 9.80 -16.07 -0.65
N GLY A 6 10.68 -16.55 -1.53
CA GLY A 6 10.73 -17.96 -1.96
C GLY A 6 9.65 -18.34 -2.99
N LYS A 7 8.87 -17.38 -3.49
CA LYS A 7 7.94 -17.55 -4.62
C LYS A 7 8.51 -16.92 -5.87
N GLU A 8 8.25 -17.56 -7.00
CA GLU A 8 8.64 -17.06 -8.32
C GLU A 8 7.43 -16.42 -9.01
N TYR A 9 7.60 -15.18 -9.46
CA TYR A 9 6.60 -14.34 -10.10
C TYR A 9 7.01 -14.07 -11.54
N LYS A 10 6.05 -14.19 -12.47
CA LYS A 10 6.25 -13.96 -13.91
C LYS A 10 6.31 -12.47 -14.23
N GLN A 11 6.77 -12.15 -15.44
CA GLN A 11 6.73 -10.78 -15.97
C GLN A 11 5.32 -10.19 -15.83
N ASN A 12 5.24 -8.96 -15.34
CA ASN A 12 4.00 -8.21 -15.06
C ASN A 12 3.09 -8.86 -14.01
N GLU A 13 3.56 -9.88 -13.30
CA GLU A 13 2.80 -10.47 -12.21
C GLU A 13 2.86 -9.55 -10.99
N THR A 14 1.68 -9.26 -10.45
CA THR A 14 1.50 -8.45 -9.24
C THR A 14 1.16 -9.35 -8.05
N TRP A 15 1.82 -9.10 -6.93
CA TRP A 15 1.50 -9.74 -5.66
C TRP A 15 1.43 -8.73 -4.54
N SER A 16 0.75 -9.12 -3.48
CA SER A 16 0.56 -8.30 -2.30
C SER A 16 1.32 -8.91 -1.13
N ASP A 17 2.21 -8.14 -0.53
CA ASP A 17 2.85 -8.51 0.75
C ASP A 17 1.96 -8.01 1.88
N GLY A 18 0.87 -8.76 2.10
CA GLY A 18 -0.20 -8.40 3.04
C GLY A 18 -0.90 -7.10 2.68
N CYS A 19 -1.05 -6.24 3.69
CA CYS A 19 -1.70 -4.94 3.59
C CYS A 19 -0.72 -3.77 3.42
N THR A 20 0.58 -4.04 3.45
CA THR A 20 1.62 -2.99 3.50
C THR A 20 2.07 -2.60 2.09
N PHE A 21 2.44 -3.59 1.27
CA PHE A 21 3.00 -3.36 -0.05
C PHE A 21 2.28 -4.17 -1.14
N ILE A 22 2.24 -3.60 -2.34
CA ILE A 22 1.89 -4.29 -3.58
C ILE A 22 3.10 -4.21 -4.51
N CYS A 23 3.58 -5.37 -4.91
CA CYS A 23 4.75 -5.53 -5.74
C CYS A 23 4.35 -6.02 -7.13
N VAL A 24 5.09 -5.59 -8.14
CA VAL A 24 4.94 -6.01 -9.53
C VAL A 24 6.30 -6.41 -10.09
N CYS A 25 6.36 -7.55 -10.76
CA CYS A 25 7.55 -7.97 -11.49
C CYS A 25 7.66 -7.15 -12.78
N THR A 26 8.47 -6.10 -12.76
CA THR A 26 8.64 -5.19 -13.90
C THR A 26 9.62 -5.75 -14.92
N ASP A 27 10.56 -6.58 -14.51
CA ASP A 27 11.52 -7.22 -15.40
C ASP A 27 11.92 -8.60 -14.88
N ALA A 28 11.28 -9.63 -15.40
CA ALA A 28 11.55 -11.02 -15.10
C ALA A 28 12.90 -11.50 -15.66
N MET A 29 13.45 -10.85 -16.69
CA MET A 29 14.75 -11.24 -17.28
C MET A 29 15.90 -10.84 -16.36
N ASN A 30 15.81 -9.64 -15.77
CA ASN A 30 16.76 -9.13 -14.79
C ASN A 30 16.37 -9.45 -13.33
N GLY A 31 15.19 -10.02 -13.11
CA GLY A 31 14.66 -10.32 -11.77
C GLY A 31 14.24 -9.07 -10.98
N LEU A 32 13.99 -7.95 -11.66
CA LEU A 32 13.59 -6.68 -11.03
C LEU A 32 12.09 -6.65 -10.80
N TYR A 33 11.73 -6.28 -9.58
CA TYR A 33 10.36 -6.02 -9.18
C TYR A 33 10.28 -4.67 -8.48
N GLN A 34 9.13 -4.01 -8.62
CA GLN A 34 8.84 -2.76 -7.93
C GLN A 34 7.74 -2.99 -6.91
N CYS A 35 8.01 -2.63 -5.66
CA CYS A 35 7.03 -2.60 -4.58
C CYS A 35 6.62 -1.17 -4.29
N LYS A 36 5.31 -0.93 -4.25
CA LYS A 36 4.73 0.34 -3.79
C LYS A 36 3.90 0.09 -2.54
N GLU A 37 3.88 1.06 -1.63
CA GLU A 37 2.98 1.02 -0.48
C GLU A 37 1.53 1.01 -0.99
N LYS A 38 0.71 0.11 -0.45
CA LYS A 38 -0.73 0.08 -0.77
C LYS A 38 -1.43 1.30 -0.18
N CYS A 39 -0.93 1.74 0.97
CA CYS A 39 -1.54 2.82 1.71
C CYS A 39 -0.94 4.16 1.32
N PRO A 40 -1.78 5.18 1.14
CA PRO A 40 -1.29 6.53 0.91
C PRO A 40 -0.48 6.99 2.13
N LYS A 41 0.65 7.64 1.84
CA LYS A 41 1.38 8.41 2.84
C LYS A 41 0.63 9.70 3.07
N TRP A 42 0.05 9.83 4.25
CA TRP A 42 -0.57 11.07 4.69
C TRP A 42 0.45 11.88 5.47
N ASP A 43 0.63 13.13 5.08
CA ASP A 43 1.39 14.12 5.85
C ASP A 43 0.38 14.91 6.68
N LEU A 44 0.22 14.53 7.94
CA LEU A 44 -0.84 15.02 8.81
C LEU A 44 -0.26 15.81 9.97
N PRO A 45 -0.92 16.89 10.41
CA PRO A 45 -0.54 17.59 11.62
C PRO A 45 -0.73 16.69 12.86
N ASP A 46 0.04 16.94 13.92
CA ASP A 46 0.04 16.15 15.17
C ASP A 46 -1.32 16.07 15.89
N VAL A 47 -2.28 16.90 15.50
CA VAL A 47 -3.67 16.91 15.98
C VAL A 47 -4.52 15.77 15.40
N CYS A 48 -4.02 15.07 14.37
CA CYS A 48 -4.69 13.95 13.75
C CYS A 48 -4.38 12.65 14.48
N HIS A 49 -5.38 11.80 14.64
CA HIS A 49 -5.24 10.47 15.20
C HIS A 49 -5.38 9.41 14.11
N TRP A 50 -4.70 8.28 14.28
CA TRP A 50 -4.82 7.15 13.36
C TRP A 50 -5.91 6.21 13.84
N ASN A 51 -7.00 6.11 13.08
CA ASN A 51 -8.00 5.08 13.30
C ASN A 51 -7.60 3.76 12.65
N PRO A 52 -8.04 2.63 13.23
CA PRO A 52 -7.86 1.32 12.63
C PRO A 52 -8.49 1.27 11.24
N ALA A 53 -7.93 0.41 10.38
CA ALA A 53 -8.47 0.19 9.04
C ALA A 53 -9.92 -0.35 9.14
N PRO A 54 -10.86 0.15 8.30
CA PRO A 54 -12.20 -0.39 8.23
C PRO A 54 -12.20 -1.88 7.84
N PRO A 55 -13.25 -2.64 8.20
CA PRO A 55 -13.37 -4.04 7.79
C PRO A 55 -13.25 -4.19 6.26
N GLY A 56 -12.35 -5.07 5.80
CA GLY A 56 -12.10 -5.32 4.38
C GLY A 56 -11.16 -4.31 3.69
N LYS A 57 -10.66 -3.31 4.43
CA LYS A 57 -9.63 -2.39 3.93
C LYS A 57 -8.30 -2.67 4.64
N CYS A 58 -7.21 -2.40 3.92
CA CYS A 58 -5.85 -2.60 4.44
C CYS A 58 -5.26 -1.37 5.13
N CYS A 59 -5.78 -0.18 4.81
CA CYS A 59 -5.15 1.07 5.19
C CYS A 59 -5.83 1.72 6.38
N ARG A 60 -5.01 2.14 7.35
CA ARG A 60 -5.47 2.96 8.47
C ARG A 60 -6.01 4.29 7.94
N GLN A 61 -7.10 4.74 8.52
CA GLN A 61 -7.71 6.01 8.15
C GLN A 61 -7.36 7.05 9.22
N PRO A 62 -6.77 8.19 8.85
CA PRO A 62 -6.60 9.26 9.80
C PRO A 62 -7.95 9.92 10.12
N GLU A 63 -8.17 10.22 11.39
CA GLU A 63 -9.27 11.05 11.86
C GLU A 63 -8.67 12.35 12.41
N CYS A 64 -9.02 13.46 11.77
CA CYS A 64 -8.58 14.78 12.19
C CYS A 64 -9.80 15.61 12.62
N PRO A 65 -9.68 16.40 13.70
CA PRO A 65 -10.75 17.32 14.08
C PRO A 65 -10.91 18.44 13.04
N PRO A 66 -12.07 19.12 12.96
CA PRO A 66 -12.23 20.30 12.13
C PRO A 66 -11.14 21.36 12.44
N PRO A 67 -10.60 22.05 11.42
CA PRO A 67 -11.08 22.15 10.04
C PRO A 67 -10.43 21.16 9.04
N TYR A 68 -9.66 20.18 9.50
CA TYR A 68 -8.90 19.31 8.59
C TYR A 68 -9.82 18.24 8.00
N VAL A 69 -10.07 18.31 6.70
CA VAL A 69 -10.86 17.30 5.97
C VAL A 69 -9.89 16.37 5.24
N ILE A 70 -9.86 15.09 5.61
CA ILE A 70 -9.11 14.07 4.90
C ILE A 70 -9.84 13.75 3.59
N THR A 71 -9.27 14.11 2.45
CA THR A 71 -9.75 13.72 1.13
C THR A 71 -8.74 12.80 0.46
N GLY A 72 -9.20 11.71 -0.17
CA GLY A 72 -8.32 10.79 -0.91
C GLY A 72 -8.05 9.44 -0.25
N TYR A 73 -8.92 8.96 0.64
CA TYR A 73 -8.88 7.54 0.99
C TYR A 73 -9.19 6.74 -0.28
N PRO A 74 -8.28 5.87 -0.76
CA PRO A 74 -8.57 5.05 -1.92
C PRO A 74 -9.70 4.09 -1.54
N ASP A 75 -10.86 4.30 -2.15
CA ASP A 75 -11.90 3.30 -2.23
C ASP A 75 -11.32 2.12 -3.00
N ASN A 76 -10.67 1.18 -2.28
CA ASN A 76 -10.15 -0.12 -2.79
C ASN A 76 -10.49 -0.42 -4.24
#